data_AF-A0A3C1SMF4-F1
#
_entry.id   AF-A0A3C1SMF4-F1
#
_cell.length_a   1.000
_cell.length_b   1.000
_cell.length_c   1.000
_cell.angle_alpha   90.00
_cell.angle_beta   90.00
_cell.angle_gamma   90.00
#
_symmetry.space_group_name_H-M   'P 1'
#
loop_
_entity.id
_entity.type
_entity.pdbx_description
1 polymer ?
#
loop_
_entity_poly.entity_id
_entity_poly.type
_entity_poly.pdbx_seq_one_letter_code
_entity_poly.pdbx_strand_id
1 'polypeptide(L)'
;HLRNDRPLDTLIGVRFMDPADSYVQTDRAIKYGLLFVGLTFAAFFLFEILKRLSIHPFQYGLTGAALVLFYLLLLALSEHLAFALSYAIATLGCVALLTYYLAHILGSPRWGLAFGALIGAVFGLLYVLISLEDHALLAGSISLFGGLALAMVITRKVDWYQLGETLGGRYARTAEVKPAPAGPAGA
;
A
#
# COMPACT_ATOMS: atom_id res chain seq x y z
N HIS A 1 38.41 32.49 -37.63
CA HIS A 1 37.89 31.59 -38.68
C HIS A 1 37.76 30.19 -38.07
N LEU A 2 36.53 29.77 -37.78
CA LEU A 2 36.02 28.38 -37.80
C LEU A 2 36.86 27.25 -37.19
N ARG A 3 36.54 26.82 -35.97
CA ARG A 3 36.15 25.41 -35.72
C ARG A 3 35.38 25.31 -34.41
N ASN A 4 34.20 24.74 -34.53
CA ASN A 4 33.17 24.55 -33.52
C ASN A 4 33.31 23.11 -33.03
N ASP A 5 34.12 22.89 -32.00
CA ASP A 5 34.32 21.56 -31.42
C ASP A 5 33.67 21.53 -30.04
N ARG A 6 32.34 21.70 -30.00
CA ARG A 6 31.54 21.19 -28.90
C ARG A 6 31.40 19.69 -29.13
N PRO A 7 32.02 18.82 -28.31
CA PRO A 7 31.69 17.41 -28.36
C PRO A 7 30.25 17.29 -27.89
N LEU A 8 29.33 17.08 -28.83
CA LEU A 8 27.94 16.70 -28.56
C LEU A 8 27.86 15.25 -28.03
N ASP A 9 29.00 14.63 -27.77
CA ASP A 9 29.19 13.23 -27.36
C ASP A 9 28.78 12.97 -25.90
N THR A 10 28.30 13.97 -25.15
CA THR A 10 27.80 13.80 -23.78
C THR A 10 26.28 13.72 -23.67
N LEU A 11 25.53 13.76 -24.79
CA LEU A 11 24.06 13.70 -24.77
C LEU A 11 23.48 12.28 -24.76
N ILE A 12 24.33 11.26 -24.92
CA ILE A 12 23.95 9.87 -24.71
C ILE A 12 24.95 9.30 -23.71
N GLY A 13 24.71 9.62 -22.43
CA GLY A 13 25.34 8.93 -21.32
C GLY A 13 24.91 7.46 -21.37
N VAL A 14 25.67 6.64 -22.08
CA VAL A 14 25.62 5.18 -21.95
C VAL A 14 26.05 4.90 -20.51
N ARG A 15 25.08 4.87 -19.60
CA ARG A 15 25.23 4.27 -18.28
C ARG A 15 25.65 2.84 -18.56
N PHE A 16 26.93 2.55 -18.35
CA PHE A 16 27.38 1.18 -18.20
C PHE A 16 26.50 0.57 -17.12
N MET A 17 25.60 -0.31 -17.56
CA MET A 17 24.76 -1.10 -16.69
C MET A 17 25.69 -2.06 -15.97
N ASP A 18 26.00 -1.76 -14.72
CA ASP A 18 26.60 -2.75 -13.85
C ASP A 18 25.45 -3.58 -13.27
N PRO A 19 25.22 -4.83 -13.73
CA PRO A 19 24.13 -5.67 -13.23
C PRO A 19 24.21 -5.86 -11.70
N ALA A 20 25.39 -5.67 -11.11
CA ALA A 20 25.56 -5.67 -9.66
C ALA A 20 24.73 -4.59 -8.94
N ASP A 21 24.60 -3.39 -9.51
CA ASP A 21 23.89 -2.26 -8.86
C ASP A 21 22.37 -2.47 -8.87
N SER A 22 21.81 -3.03 -9.95
CA SER A 22 20.40 -3.44 -10.01
C SER A 22 20.06 -4.52 -8.98
N TYR A 23 20.96 -5.50 -8.79
CA TYR A 23 20.74 -6.59 -7.84
C TYR A 23 20.75 -6.09 -6.39
N VAL A 24 21.69 -5.21 -6.05
CA VAL A 24 21.77 -4.60 -4.70
C VAL A 24 20.54 -3.73 -4.41
N GLN A 25 20.05 -2.97 -5.40
CA GLN A 25 18.84 -2.17 -5.23
C GLN A 25 17.58 -3.04 -5.06
N THR A 26 17.48 -4.16 -5.78
CA THR A 26 16.36 -5.10 -5.61
C THR A 26 16.42 -5.84 -4.27
N ASP A 27 17.60 -6.24 -3.80
CA ASP A 27 17.78 -6.83 -2.46
C ASP A 27 17.33 -5.85 -1.35
N ARG A 28 17.67 -4.57 -1.49
CA ARG A 28 17.18 -3.51 -0.61
C ARG A 28 15.66 -3.36 -0.67
N ALA A 29 15.08 -3.38 -1.86
CA ALA A 29 13.62 -3.32 -2.03
C ALA A 29 12.91 -4.44 -1.24
N ILE A 30 13.45 -5.65 -1.27
CA ILE A 30 12.90 -6.80 -0.54
C ILE A 30 13.04 -6.60 0.98
N LYS A 31 14.19 -6.12 1.48
CA LYS A 31 14.41 -5.80 2.90
C LYS A 31 13.39 -4.79 3.44
N TYR A 32 13.06 -3.78 2.64
CA TYR A 32 12.03 -2.79 3.00
C TYR A 32 10.60 -3.24 2.68
N GLY A 33 10.44 -4.42 2.07
CA GLY A 33 9.16 -4.93 1.63
C GLY A 33 8.17 -5.15 2.75
N LEU A 34 8.62 -5.58 3.93
CA LEU A 34 7.72 -5.77 5.09
C LEU A 34 7.09 -4.45 5.54
N LEU A 35 7.90 -3.37 5.62
CA LEU A 35 7.41 -2.05 5.97
C LEU A 35 6.37 -1.56 4.96
N PHE A 36 6.71 -1.70 3.67
CA PHE A 36 5.86 -1.30 2.56
C PHE A 36 4.53 -2.06 2.52
N VAL A 37 4.58 -3.38 2.72
CA VAL A 37 3.38 -4.22 2.84
C VAL A 37 2.55 -3.77 4.04
N GLY A 38 3.16 -3.62 5.22
CA GLY A 38 2.48 -3.16 6.43
C GLY A 38 1.78 -1.80 6.25
N LEU A 39 2.46 -0.83 5.64
CA LEU A 39 1.90 0.49 5.37
C LEU A 39 0.77 0.45 4.34
N THR A 40 0.90 -0.40 3.32
CA THR A 40 -0.16 -0.60 2.32
C THR A 40 -1.40 -1.20 2.96
N PHE A 41 -1.26 -2.27 3.76
CA PHE A 41 -2.38 -2.86 4.49
C PHE A 41 -2.99 -1.89 5.50
N ALA A 42 -2.18 -1.06 6.18
CA ALA A 42 -2.67 -0.01 7.06
C ALA A 42 -3.48 1.06 6.29
N ALA A 43 -3.06 1.42 5.07
CA ALA A 43 -3.81 2.32 4.20
C ALA A 43 -5.17 1.71 3.78
N PHE A 44 -5.19 0.43 3.41
CA PHE A 44 -6.44 -0.31 3.16
C PHE A 44 -7.36 -0.32 4.38
N PHE A 45 -6.82 -0.65 5.55
CA PHE A 45 -7.56 -0.72 6.81
C PHE A 45 -8.14 0.63 7.23
N LEU A 46 -7.34 1.70 7.15
CA LEU A 46 -7.80 3.06 7.41
C LEU A 46 -8.96 3.43 6.46
N PHE A 47 -8.82 3.08 5.20
CA PHE A 47 -9.84 3.36 4.20
C PHE A 47 -11.14 2.56 4.43
N GLU A 48 -11.03 1.31 4.88
CA GLU A 48 -12.15 0.46 5.27
C GLU A 48 -12.95 1.10 6.40
N ILE A 49 -12.28 1.56 7.46
CA ILE A 49 -12.91 2.24 8.61
C ILE A 49 -13.68 3.49 8.15
N LEU A 50 -13.08 4.30 7.29
CA LEU A 50 -13.70 5.54 6.81
C LEU A 50 -14.93 5.30 5.94
N LYS A 51 -14.97 4.17 5.24
CA LYS A 51 -16.06 3.84 4.32
C LYS A 51 -17.10 2.88 4.87
N ARG A 52 -16.85 2.25 6.02
CA ARG A 52 -17.70 1.19 6.58
C ARG A 52 -18.04 0.11 5.55
N LEU A 53 -17.14 -0.14 4.59
CA LEU A 53 -17.30 -1.22 3.63
C LEU A 53 -16.76 -2.50 4.26
N SER A 54 -17.58 -3.55 4.30
CA SER A 54 -17.10 -4.89 4.68
C SER A 54 -16.34 -5.50 3.49
N ILE A 55 -15.05 -5.20 3.39
CA ILE A 55 -14.17 -5.78 2.37
C ILE A 55 -14.02 -7.28 2.65
N HIS A 56 -14.41 -8.12 1.69
CA HIS A 56 -14.32 -9.56 1.85
C HIS A 56 -12.84 -9.99 1.96
N PRO A 57 -12.45 -10.94 2.84
CA PRO A 57 -11.05 -11.36 3.03
C PRO A 57 -10.31 -11.75 1.74
N PHE A 58 -11.06 -12.26 0.75
CA PHE A 58 -10.56 -12.58 -0.59
C PHE A 58 -9.94 -11.36 -1.32
N GLN A 59 -10.49 -10.16 -1.14
CA GLN A 59 -10.00 -8.93 -1.77
C GLN A 59 -8.67 -8.47 -1.16
N TYR A 60 -8.48 -8.70 0.14
CA TYR A 60 -7.19 -8.53 0.81
C TYR A 60 -6.14 -9.50 0.27
N GLY A 61 -6.53 -10.76 0.02
CA GLY A 61 -5.67 -11.75 -0.63
C GLY A 61 -5.22 -11.33 -2.03
N LEU A 62 -6.14 -10.85 -2.86
CA LEU A 62 -5.83 -10.41 -4.23
C LEU A 62 -4.91 -9.17 -4.23
N THR A 63 -5.14 -8.24 -3.30
CA THR A 63 -4.29 -7.07 -3.10
C THR A 63 -2.88 -7.48 -2.68
N GLY A 64 -2.76 -8.40 -1.72
CA GLY A 64 -1.48 -8.96 -1.31
C GLY A 64 -0.75 -9.65 -2.45
N ALA A 65 -1.48 -10.42 -3.27
CA ALA A 65 -0.92 -11.05 -4.47
C ALA A 65 -0.38 -10.00 -5.47
N ALA A 66 -1.07 -8.88 -5.65
CA ALA A 66 -0.58 -7.78 -6.50
C ALA A 66 0.73 -7.16 -5.97
N LEU A 67 0.89 -7.06 -4.64
CA LEU A 67 2.14 -6.59 -4.03
C LEU A 67 3.29 -7.60 -4.24
N VAL A 68 3.01 -8.90 -4.14
CA VAL A 68 4.01 -9.95 -4.44
C VAL A 68 4.40 -9.89 -5.92
N LEU A 69 3.42 -9.78 -6.82
CA LEU A 69 3.67 -9.64 -8.26
C LEU A 69 4.48 -8.39 -8.59
N PHE A 70 4.30 -7.30 -7.85
CA PHE A 70 5.15 -6.12 -8.01
C PHE A 70 6.63 -6.44 -7.77
N TYR A 71 6.99 -7.13 -6.68
CA TYR A 71 8.39 -7.50 -6.41
C TYR A 71 8.94 -8.46 -7.45
N LEU A 72 8.13 -9.43 -7.91
CA LEU A 72 8.52 -10.34 -8.98
C LEU A 72 8.77 -9.61 -10.30
N LEU A 73 7.89 -8.67 -10.64
CA LEU A 73 8.02 -7.86 -11.85
C LEU A 73 9.22 -6.89 -11.77
N LEU A 74 9.44 -6.29 -10.59
CA LEU A 74 10.60 -5.44 -10.33
C LEU A 74 11.91 -6.23 -10.52
N LEU A 75 12.00 -7.41 -9.91
CA LEU A 75 13.16 -8.29 -10.03
C LEU A 75 13.40 -8.68 -11.49
N ALA A 76 12.39 -9.25 -12.16
CA ALA A 76 12.49 -9.70 -13.55
C ALA A 76 12.84 -8.55 -14.52
N LEU A 77 12.24 -7.37 -14.36
CA LEU A 77 12.57 -6.22 -15.19
C LEU A 77 13.93 -5.62 -14.85
N SER A 78 14.40 -5.69 -13.60
CA SER A 78 15.72 -5.16 -13.20
C SER A 78 16.89 -5.92 -13.82
N GLU A 79 16.66 -7.16 -14.27
CA GLU A 79 17.64 -7.94 -15.03
C GLU A 79 17.82 -7.45 -16.47
N HIS A 80 16.78 -6.85 -17.05
CA HIS A 80 16.76 -6.42 -18.45
C HIS A 80 16.84 -4.90 -18.63
N LEU A 81 16.37 -4.11 -17.66
CA LEU A 81 16.19 -2.67 -17.72
C LEU A 81 16.80 -1.98 -16.50
N ALA A 82 17.11 -0.69 -16.65
CA ALA A 82 17.72 0.09 -15.57
C ALA A 82 16.74 0.14 -14.39
N PHE A 83 17.24 0.00 -13.15
CA PHE A 83 16.40 -0.10 -11.95
C PHE A 83 15.28 0.95 -11.89
N ALA A 84 15.58 2.22 -12.18
CA ALA A 84 14.57 3.29 -12.19
C ALA A 84 13.43 3.07 -13.19
N LEU A 85 13.73 2.54 -14.40
CA LEU A 85 12.72 2.21 -15.40
C LEU A 85 11.93 0.96 -15.01
N SER A 86 12.61 -0.08 -14.53
CA SER A 86 11.98 -1.30 -14.01
C SER A 86 11.02 -0.99 -12.88
N TYR A 87 11.46 -0.12 -11.96
CA TYR A 87 10.66 0.39 -10.86
C TYR A 87 9.44 1.17 -11.34
N ALA A 88 9.63 2.10 -12.28
CA ALA A 88 8.53 2.90 -12.82
C ALA A 88 7.48 2.02 -13.50
N ILE A 89 7.90 1.08 -14.35
CA ILE A 89 6.98 0.17 -15.07
C ILE A 89 6.24 -0.73 -14.08
N ALA A 90 6.96 -1.35 -13.13
CA ALA A 90 6.35 -2.24 -12.14
C ALA A 90 5.38 -1.49 -11.21
N THR A 91 5.77 -0.30 -10.76
CA THR A 91 4.92 0.56 -9.94
C THR A 91 3.67 1.01 -10.69
N LEU A 92 3.82 1.52 -11.91
CA LEU A 92 2.67 1.98 -12.71
C LEU A 92 1.71 0.84 -13.01
N GLY A 93 2.22 -0.34 -13.37
CA GLY A 93 1.39 -1.53 -13.59
C GLY A 93 0.62 -1.95 -12.34
N CYS A 94 1.30 -2.02 -11.18
CA CYS A 94 0.66 -2.43 -9.92
C CYS A 94 -0.34 -1.38 -9.41
N VAL A 95 0.04 -0.09 -9.42
CA VAL A 95 -0.84 1.01 -9.00
C VAL A 95 -2.06 1.10 -9.91
N ALA A 96 -1.90 0.97 -11.23
CA ALA A 96 -3.02 0.99 -12.17
C ALA A 96 -3.97 -0.20 -11.92
N LEU A 97 -3.43 -1.41 -11.72
CA LEU A 97 -4.22 -2.60 -11.42
C LEU A 97 -5.03 -2.45 -10.13
N LEU A 98 -4.38 -2.01 -9.05
CA LEU A 98 -5.03 -1.79 -7.75
C LEU A 98 -6.06 -0.66 -7.82
N THR A 99 -5.72 0.46 -8.48
CA THR A 99 -6.63 1.61 -8.64
C THR A 99 -7.87 1.22 -9.43
N TYR A 100 -7.71 0.49 -10.54
CA TYR A 100 -8.81 0.00 -11.36
C TYR A 100 -9.70 -0.96 -10.56
N TYR A 101 -9.09 -1.94 -9.88
CA TYR A 101 -9.82 -2.91 -9.06
C TYR A 101 -10.62 -2.24 -7.94
N LEU A 102 -9.99 -1.30 -7.22
CA LEU A 102 -10.65 -0.63 -6.11
C LEU A 102 -11.67 0.40 -6.54
N ALA A 103 -11.45 1.11 -7.66
CA ALA A 103 -12.46 2.01 -8.23
C ALA A 103 -13.78 1.28 -8.52
N HIS A 104 -13.69 0.03 -8.96
CA HIS A 104 -14.87 -0.82 -9.21
C HIS A 104 -15.54 -1.26 -7.90
N ILE A 105 -14.76 -1.73 -6.92
CA ILE A 105 -15.30 -2.19 -5.61
C ILE A 105 -15.98 -1.04 -4.85
N LEU A 106 -15.42 0.15 -4.90
CA LEU A 106 -15.95 1.32 -4.19
C LEU A 106 -17.15 1.98 -4.88
N GLY A 107 -17.49 1.56 -6.10
CA GLY A 107 -18.58 2.13 -6.90
C GLY A 107 -18.41 3.62 -7.21
N SER A 108 -17.23 4.21 -6.98
CA SER A 108 -17.02 5.65 -7.13
C SER A 108 -15.60 6.00 -7.60
N PRO A 109 -15.46 6.62 -8.79
CA PRO A 109 -14.14 6.85 -9.39
C PRO A 109 -13.30 7.87 -8.62
N ARG A 110 -13.93 8.84 -7.93
CA ARG A 110 -13.24 9.82 -7.08
C ARG A 110 -12.48 9.15 -5.94
N TRP A 111 -13.11 8.15 -5.32
CA TRP A 111 -12.52 7.44 -4.19
C TRP A 111 -11.51 6.38 -4.64
N GLY A 112 -11.76 5.73 -5.78
CA GLY A 112 -10.76 4.90 -6.45
C GLY A 112 -9.48 5.68 -6.76
N LEU A 113 -9.60 6.88 -7.33
CA LEU A 113 -8.45 7.76 -7.60
C LEU A 113 -7.74 8.23 -6.33
N ALA A 114 -8.48 8.63 -5.30
CA ALA A 114 -7.88 9.03 -4.02
C ALA A 114 -7.08 7.88 -3.40
N PHE A 115 -7.61 6.66 -3.47
CA PHE A 115 -6.92 5.47 -2.99
C PHE A 115 -5.71 5.10 -3.86
N GLY A 116 -5.84 5.18 -5.18
CA GLY A 116 -4.74 5.01 -6.12
C GLY A 116 -3.60 5.99 -5.88
N ALA A 117 -3.92 7.24 -5.57
CA ALA A 117 -2.94 8.25 -5.18
C ALA A 117 -2.26 7.92 -3.84
N LEU A 118 -3.00 7.41 -2.86
CA LEU A 118 -2.45 6.95 -1.58
C LEU A 118 -1.48 5.78 -1.78
N ILE A 119 -1.86 4.78 -2.57
CA ILE A 119 -0.98 3.66 -2.93
C ILE A 119 0.23 4.16 -3.71
N GLY A 120 0.03 5.02 -4.72
CA GLY A 120 1.13 5.65 -5.46
C GLY A 120 2.11 6.39 -4.55
N ALA A 121 1.63 7.07 -3.50
CA ALA A 121 2.48 7.70 -2.50
C ALA A 121 3.30 6.69 -1.68
N VAL A 122 2.70 5.56 -1.29
CA VAL A 122 3.40 4.47 -0.59
C VAL A 122 4.48 3.83 -1.49
N PHE A 123 4.23 3.68 -2.79
CA PHE A 123 5.26 3.29 -3.76
C PHE A 123 6.32 4.40 -3.94
N GLY A 124 5.95 5.68 -4.01
CA GLY A 124 6.94 6.76 -4.03
C GLY A 124 7.87 6.74 -2.82
N LEU A 125 7.30 6.44 -1.64
CA LEU A 125 8.05 6.29 -0.40
C LEU A 125 9.02 5.10 -0.45
N LEU A 126 8.60 3.96 -0.99
CA LEU A 126 9.47 2.81 -1.19
C LEU A 126 10.67 3.15 -2.09
N TYR A 127 10.46 3.91 -3.17
CA TYR A 127 11.56 4.36 -4.03
C TYR A 127 12.58 5.22 -3.26
N VAL A 128 12.10 6.14 -2.43
CA VAL A 128 12.94 6.97 -1.56
C VAL A 128 13.72 6.11 -0.57
N LEU A 129 13.09 5.10 0.04
CA LEU A 129 13.76 4.16 0.94
C LEU A 129 14.88 3.37 0.24
N ILE A 130 14.63 2.90 -0.98
CA ILE A 130 15.63 2.15 -1.75
C ILE A 130 16.80 3.06 -2.17
N SER A 131 16.54 4.35 -2.41
CA SER A 131 17.55 5.34 -2.82
C SER A 131 18.42 5.83 -1.65
N LEU A 132 17.94 5.74 -0.41
CA LEU A 132 18.65 6.19 0.79
C LEU A 132 19.43 5.04 1.43
N GLU A 133 20.55 4.65 0.80
CA GLU A 133 21.42 3.56 1.23
C GLU A 133 21.90 3.69 2.69
N ASP A 134 22.34 4.88 3.09
CA ASP A 134 22.93 5.12 4.43
C ASP A 134 21.92 5.60 5.49
N HIS A 135 20.67 5.85 5.10
CA HIS A 135 19.66 6.48 5.96
C HIS A 135 18.33 5.72 6.01
N ALA A 136 18.37 4.41 5.76
CA ALA A 136 17.19 3.56 5.69
C ALA A 136 16.33 3.56 6.98
N LEU A 137 16.97 3.50 8.15
CA LEU A 137 16.27 3.57 9.45
C LEU A 137 15.58 4.92 9.66
N LEU A 138 16.22 6.00 9.25
CA LEU A 138 15.65 7.35 9.33
C LEU A 138 14.47 7.51 8.37
N ALA A 139 14.64 7.09 7.11
CA ALA A 139 13.58 7.13 6.11
C ALA A 139 12.37 6.28 6.53
N GLY A 140 12.60 5.06 7.00
CA GLY A 140 11.54 4.16 7.48
C GLY A 140 10.82 4.68 8.73
N SER A 141 11.54 5.24 9.71
CA SER A 141 10.92 5.81 10.91
C SER A 141 10.11 7.07 10.62
N ILE A 142 10.60 7.98 9.77
CA ILE A 142 9.84 9.15 9.30
C ILE A 142 8.58 8.70 8.53
N SER A 143 8.71 7.66 7.69
CA SER A 143 7.59 7.07 6.94
C SER A 143 6.49 6.55 7.86
N LEU A 144 6.87 5.74 8.87
CA LEU A 144 5.94 5.21 9.86
C LEU A 144 5.30 6.32 10.69
N PHE A 145 6.11 7.28 11.15
CA PHE A 145 5.63 8.39 11.95
C PHE A 145 4.65 9.27 11.16
N GLY A 146 5.00 9.64 9.93
CA GLY A 146 4.13 10.41 9.04
C GLY A 146 2.85 9.66 8.68
N GLY A 147 2.93 8.37 8.38
CA GLY A 147 1.77 7.52 8.13
C GLY A 147 0.83 7.43 9.34
N LEU A 148 1.38 7.24 10.54
CA LEU A 148 0.62 7.23 11.79
C LEU A 148 -0.02 8.60 12.06
N ALA A 149 0.73 9.69 11.90
CA ALA A 149 0.22 11.04 12.10
C ALA A 149 -0.95 11.34 11.13
N LEU A 150 -0.81 10.96 9.85
CA LEU A 150 -1.88 11.08 8.86
C LEU A 150 -3.11 10.26 9.27
N ALA A 151 -2.92 9.02 9.70
CA ALA A 151 -4.01 8.17 10.17
C ALA A 151 -4.74 8.79 11.38
N MET A 152 -4.00 9.35 12.36
CA MET A 152 -4.57 10.04 13.51
C MET A 152 -5.40 11.27 13.09
N VAL A 153 -4.88 12.09 12.17
CA VAL A 153 -5.59 13.28 11.68
C VAL A 153 -6.88 12.89 10.94
N ILE A 154 -6.83 11.86 10.09
CA ILE A 154 -7.98 11.40 9.31
C ILE A 154 -9.04 10.75 10.20
N THR A 155 -8.63 9.95 11.20
CA THR A 155 -9.55 9.26 12.13
C THR A 155 -10.13 10.15 13.22
N ARG A 156 -9.65 11.38 13.40
CA ARG A 156 -10.09 12.30 14.48
C ARG A 156 -11.60 12.54 14.52
N LYS A 157 -12.28 12.46 13.38
CA LYS A 157 -13.74 12.69 13.27
C LYS A 157 -14.56 11.40 13.18
N VAL A 158 -13.96 10.25 13.42
CA VAL A 158 -14.66 8.96 13.43
C VAL A 158 -15.40 8.84 14.76
N ASP A 159 -16.74 8.75 14.71
CA ASP A 159 -17.59 8.55 15.89
C ASP A 159 -17.47 7.10 16.40
N TRP A 160 -16.41 6.83 17.16
CA TRP A 160 -16.16 5.52 17.79
C TRP A 160 -17.27 5.12 18.77
N TYR A 161 -17.97 6.10 19.36
CA TYR A 161 -18.99 5.87 20.37
C TYR A 161 -20.27 5.21 19.80
N GLN A 162 -20.69 5.64 18.60
CA GLN A 162 -21.85 5.05 17.92
C GLN A 162 -21.59 3.60 17.46
N LEU A 163 -20.33 3.25 17.19
CA LEU A 163 -19.93 1.89 16.83
C LEU A 163 -20.01 0.93 18.04
N GLY A 164 -19.71 1.44 19.25
CA GLY A 164 -19.84 0.68 20.50
C GLY A 164 -21.30 0.42 20.90
N GLU A 165 -22.17 1.42 20.81
CA GLU A 165 -23.59 1.28 21.18
C GLU A 165 -24.35 0.30 20.27
N THR A 166 -24.07 0.28 18.98
CA THR A 166 -24.70 -0.66 18.03
C THR A 166 -24.30 -2.12 18.27
N LEU A 167 -23.09 -2.36 18.79
CA LEU A 167 -22.65 -3.70 19.18
C LEU A 167 -23.21 -4.07 20.56
N GLY A 168 -23.14 -3.18 21.55
CA GLY A 168 -23.66 -3.39 22.90
C GLY A 168 -25.17 -3.63 22.95
N GLY A 169 -25.95 -2.89 22.16
CA GLY A 169 -27.40 -3.06 22.05
C GLY A 169 -27.82 -4.39 21.40
N ARG A 170 -26.99 -4.96 20.51
CA ARG A 170 -27.21 -6.30 19.95
C ARG A 170 -26.95 -7.39 20.99
N TYR A 171 -25.89 -7.26 21.78
CA TYR A 171 -25.62 -8.21 22.89
C TYR A 171 -26.71 -8.17 23.96
N ALA A 172 -27.20 -6.98 24.33
CA ALA A 172 -28.29 -6.84 25.30
C ALA A 172 -29.59 -7.49 24.81
N ARG A 173 -29.95 -7.28 23.54
CA ARG A 173 -31.15 -7.90 22.93
C ARG A 173 -31.03 -9.42 22.80
N THR A 174 -29.85 -9.97 22.55
CA THR A 174 -29.64 -11.43 22.51
C THR A 174 -29.68 -12.06 23.91
N ALA A 175 -29.25 -11.32 24.95
CA ALA A 175 -29.36 -11.78 26.34
C ALA A 175 -30.81 -11.81 26.85
N GLU A 176 -31.64 -10.88 26.39
CA GLU A 176 -33.05 -10.78 26.78
C GLU A 176 -33.95 -11.85 26.11
N VAL A 177 -33.54 -12.40 24.95
CA VAL A 177 -34.30 -13.40 24.18
C VAL A 177 -33.97 -14.85 24.58
N LYS A 178 -33.45 -15.10 25.78
CA LYS A 178 -33.37 -16.46 26.34
C LYS A 178 -34.60 -16.73 27.22
N PRO A 179 -35.69 -17.34 26.70
CA PRO A 179 -36.74 -17.83 27.59
C PRO A 179 -36.14 -18.89 28.52
N ALA A 180 -36.42 -18.77 29.81
CA ALA A 180 -36.05 -19.77 30.80
C ALA A 180 -36.59 -21.14 30.36
N PRO A 181 -35.83 -22.23 30.48
CA PRO A 181 -36.36 -23.56 30.20
C PRO A 181 -37.55 -23.79 31.15
N ALA A 182 -38.73 -24.01 30.58
CA ALA A 182 -39.90 -24.43 31.33
C ALA A 182 -39.51 -25.70 32.10
N GLY A 183 -39.47 -25.60 33.43
CA GLY A 183 -39.18 -26.74 34.29
C GLY A 183 -40.21 -27.86 34.06
N PRO A 184 -39.84 -29.12 34.29
CA PRO A 184 -40.75 -30.23 34.06
C PRO A 184 -41.97 -30.07 34.97
N ALA A 185 -43.14 -29.85 34.36
CA ALA A 185 -44.42 -29.91 35.04
C ALA A 185 -44.62 -31.35 35.52
N GLY A 186 -44.41 -31.57 36.81
CA GLY A 186 -44.78 -32.79 37.51
C GLY A 186 -46.13 -32.65 38.21
N ALA A 187 -46.78 -33.80 38.35
CA ALA A 187 -48.09 -34.10 38.97
C ALA A 187 -49.31 -34.04 38.03
#